data_AF-A0A0R2MZN5-F1
#
_entry.id   AF-A0A0R2MZN5-F1
#
_cell.length_a   1.000
_cell.length_b   1.000
_cell.length_c   1.000
_cell.angle_alpha   90.00
_cell.angle_beta   90.00
_cell.angle_gamma   90.00
#
_symmetry.space_group_name_H-M   'P 1'
#
loop_
_entity.id
_entity.type
_entity.pdbx_description
1 polymer ?
#
loop_
_entity_poly.entity_id
_entity_poly.type
_entity_poly.pdbx_seq_one_letter_code
_entity_poly.pdbx_strand_id
1 'polypeptide(L)'
;MREQIYVVLAFIGGWMLYFYPLYQGVLELSEQKRVIDKFRGTDVAYPPVSPWYWLLPPLKISKEKQRGIQILRDRVDQEEESDELLRFFNRATAWFYIALAGILNGIVVTGTMLDQWWPAASVWLSIGLDLVMIALGVVHVRYRMGRRRGQKLMTRLFNRD
;
A
#
# COMPACT_ATOMS: atom_id res chain seq x y z
N MET A 1 -26.28 -7.57 -22.63
CA MET A 1 -25.04 -8.37 -22.78
C MET A 1 -23.79 -7.48 -22.97
N ARG A 2 -23.74 -6.57 -23.96
CA ARG A 2 -22.58 -5.65 -24.13
C ARG A 2 -22.29 -4.80 -22.89
N GLU A 3 -23.31 -4.17 -22.32
CA GLU A 3 -23.16 -3.33 -21.12
C GLU A 3 -22.64 -4.12 -19.91
N GLN A 4 -23.16 -5.33 -19.68
CA GLN A 4 -22.68 -6.23 -18.62
C GLN A 4 -21.19 -6.55 -18.77
N ILE A 5 -20.72 -6.79 -20.00
CA ILE A 5 -19.30 -7.03 -20.26
C ILE A 5 -18.47 -5.80 -19.89
N TYR A 6 -18.92 -4.60 -20.27
CA TYR A 6 -18.22 -3.36 -19.95
C TYR A 6 -18.15 -3.10 -18.45
N VAL A 7 -19.22 -3.38 -17.71
CA VAL A 7 -19.21 -3.21 -16.25
C VAL A 7 -18.26 -4.20 -15.57
N VAL A 8 -18.20 -5.46 -16.03
CA VAL A 8 -17.20 -6.42 -15.53
C VAL A 8 -15.78 -5.97 -15.85
N LEU A 9 -15.52 -5.50 -17.07
CA LEU A 9 -14.19 -4.98 -17.45
C LEU A 9 -13.82 -3.73 -16.65
N ALA A 10 -14.77 -2.83 -16.40
CA ALA A 10 -14.58 -1.65 -15.57
C ALA A 10 -14.29 -2.03 -14.12
N PHE A 11 -14.99 -3.03 -13.56
CA PHE A 11 -14.72 -3.55 -12.23
C PHE A 11 -13.30 -4.13 -12.12
N ILE A 12 -12.92 -5.01 -13.06
CA ILE A 12 -11.58 -5.61 -13.09
C ILE A 12 -10.52 -4.52 -13.25
N GLY A 13 -10.65 -3.65 -14.25
CA GLY A 13 -9.70 -2.59 -14.54
C GLY A 13 -9.59 -1.56 -13.40
N GLY A 14 -10.71 -1.16 -12.81
CA GLY A 14 -10.77 -0.22 -11.70
C GLY A 14 -10.03 -0.74 -10.48
N TRP A 15 -10.23 -2.00 -10.11
CA TRP A 15 -9.47 -2.60 -9.02
C TRP A 15 -8.01 -2.86 -9.37
N MET A 16 -7.67 -3.21 -10.62
CA MET A 16 -6.26 -3.31 -11.04
C MET A 16 -5.46 -2.01 -10.80
N LEU A 17 -6.10 -0.85 -10.94
CA LEU A 17 -5.49 0.47 -10.62
C LEU A 17 -5.18 0.65 -9.13
N TYR A 18 -5.70 -0.20 -8.24
CA TYR A 18 -5.27 -0.26 -6.85
C TYR A 18 -4.19 -1.32 -6.63
N PHE A 19 -4.41 -2.56 -7.08
CA PHE A 19 -3.54 -3.70 -6.78
C PHE A 19 -2.10 -3.47 -7.26
N TYR A 20 -1.94 -3.00 -8.50
CA TYR A 20 -0.61 -2.89 -9.11
C TYR A 20 0.18 -1.68 -8.62
N PRO A 21 -0.40 -0.47 -8.49
CA PRO A 21 0.33 0.65 -7.89
C PRO A 21 0.72 0.40 -6.44
N LEU A 22 -0.12 -0.28 -5.65
CA LEU A 22 0.26 -0.70 -4.29
C LEU A 22 1.45 -1.67 -4.32
N TYR A 23 1.41 -2.68 -5.20
CA TYR A 23 2.52 -3.61 -5.38
C TYR A 23 3.80 -2.91 -5.83
N GLN A 24 3.71 -2.03 -6.83
CA GLN A 24 4.83 -1.28 -7.39
C GLN A 24 5.47 -0.36 -6.35
N GLY A 25 4.66 0.34 -5.55
CA GLY A 25 5.15 1.14 -4.45
C GLY A 25 5.94 0.31 -3.45
N VAL A 26 5.44 -0.85 -3.04
CA VAL A 26 6.17 -1.72 -2.10
C VAL A 26 7.44 -2.30 -2.73
N LEU A 27 7.40 -2.65 -4.02
CA LEU A 27 8.56 -3.17 -4.75
C LEU A 27 9.69 -2.13 -4.77
N GLU A 28 9.42 -0.92 -5.28
CA GLU A 28 10.44 0.13 -5.40
C GLU A 28 10.99 0.58 -4.05
N LEU A 29 10.15 0.64 -3.01
CA LEU A 29 10.62 0.97 -1.67
C LEU A 29 11.50 -0.15 -1.11
N SER A 30 11.17 -1.42 -1.38
CA SER A 30 11.95 -2.57 -0.90
C SER A 30 13.34 -2.69 -1.54
N GLU A 31 13.53 -2.11 -2.72
CA GLU A 31 14.83 -2.03 -3.40
C GLU A 31 15.78 -1.06 -2.68
N GLN A 32 15.24 -0.05 -2.00
CA GLN A 32 16.00 0.94 -1.21
C GLN A 32 16.36 0.39 0.18
N LYS A 33 17.02 -0.77 0.20
CA LYS A 33 17.38 -1.51 1.43
C LYS A 33 18.15 -0.68 2.43
N ARG A 34 19.12 0.14 1.97
CA ARG A 34 19.95 1.01 2.82
C ARG A 34 19.08 1.97 3.64
N VAL A 35 18.09 2.60 3.01
CA VAL A 35 17.14 3.49 3.70
C VAL A 35 16.29 2.70 4.71
N ILE A 36 15.76 1.53 4.32
CA ILE A 36 14.94 0.69 5.20
C ILE A 36 15.73 0.22 6.44
N ASP A 37 16.98 -0.19 6.26
CA ASP A 37 17.80 -0.72 7.35
C ASP A 37 18.15 0.37 8.37
N LYS A 38 18.28 1.63 7.94
CA LYS A 38 18.39 2.79 8.84
C LYS A 38 17.16 2.99 9.73
N PHE A 39 15.97 2.57 9.31
CA PHE A 39 14.78 2.60 10.17
C PHE A 39 14.68 1.40 11.12
N ARG A 40 15.42 0.31 10.87
CA ARG A 40 15.31 -0.95 11.62
C ARG A 40 16.29 -1.12 12.78
N GLY A 41 17.49 -0.53 12.71
CA GLY A 41 18.51 -0.69 13.77
C GLY A 41 18.26 0.23 14.96
N THR A 42 17.33 -0.06 15.88
CA THR A 42 17.07 0.79 17.06
C THR A 42 17.57 0.17 18.36
N ASP A 43 18.57 0.80 18.98
CA ASP A 43 18.85 0.73 20.43
C ASP A 43 18.30 1.94 21.20
N VAL A 44 17.89 3.02 20.51
CA VAL A 44 17.33 4.24 21.13
C VAL A 44 15.80 4.20 21.13
N ALA A 45 15.19 4.23 22.31
CA ALA A 45 13.75 4.16 22.50
C ALA A 45 13.06 5.51 22.22
N TYR A 46 12.64 5.75 20.99
CA TYR A 46 11.73 6.87 20.68
C TYR A 46 10.32 6.54 21.18
N PRO A 47 9.71 7.36 22.06
CA PRO A 47 8.41 7.05 22.64
C PRO A 47 7.34 6.93 21.54
N PRO A 48 6.54 5.85 21.54
CA PRO A 48 5.50 5.66 20.54
C PRO A 48 4.41 6.72 20.68
N VAL A 49 3.85 7.18 19.55
CA VAL A 49 2.70 8.08 19.57
C VAL A 49 1.47 7.30 20.03
N SER A 50 0.81 7.82 21.06
CA SER A 50 -0.37 7.19 21.64
C SER A 50 -1.47 6.92 20.59
N PRO A 51 -2.08 5.71 20.57
CA PRO A 51 -3.20 5.42 19.69
C PRO A 51 -4.40 6.35 19.88
N TRP A 52 -4.57 6.93 21.07
CA TRP A 52 -5.65 7.86 21.40
C TRP A 52 -5.69 9.12 20.53
N TYR A 53 -4.58 9.50 19.90
CA TYR A 53 -4.57 10.59 18.93
C TYR A 53 -5.41 10.30 17.66
N TRP A 54 -5.86 9.06 17.44
CA TRP A 54 -6.82 8.74 16.37
C TRP A 54 -8.17 9.45 16.53
N LEU A 55 -8.53 9.91 17.74
CA LEU A 55 -9.71 10.74 17.93
C LEU A 55 -9.65 12.03 17.08
N LEU A 56 -8.44 12.51 16.81
CA LEU A 56 -8.16 13.64 15.92
C LEU A 56 -7.06 13.23 14.93
N PRO A 57 -7.43 12.58 13.80
CA PRO A 57 -6.47 12.03 12.84
C PRO A 57 -5.36 13.01 12.41
N PRO A 58 -5.63 14.31 12.16
CA PRO A 58 -4.58 15.27 11.84
C PRO A 58 -3.49 15.40 12.92
N LEU A 59 -3.87 15.33 14.20
CA LEU A 59 -2.92 15.39 15.32
C LEU A 59 -2.03 14.16 15.36
N LYS A 60 -2.61 12.96 15.16
CA LYS A 60 -1.82 11.72 15.12
C LYS A 60 -0.78 11.76 14.01
N ILE A 61 -1.22 12.16 12.81
CA ILE A 61 -0.34 12.25 11.63
C ILE A 61 0.80 13.25 11.90
N SER A 62 0.49 14.40 12.49
CA SER A 62 1.51 15.40 12.83
C SER A 62 2.54 14.89 13.85
N LYS A 63 2.09 14.20 14.91
CA LYS A 63 2.99 13.63 15.94
C LYS A 63 3.87 12.51 15.40
N GLU A 64 3.32 11.62 14.57
CA GLU A 64 4.13 10.57 13.92
C GLU A 64 5.13 11.16 12.94
N LYS A 65 4.75 12.21 12.20
CA LYS A 65 5.68 12.96 11.34
C LYS A 65 6.83 13.57 12.15
N GLN A 66 6.54 14.22 13.27
CA GLN A 66 7.56 14.79 14.15
C GLN A 66 8.51 13.72 14.70
N ARG A 67 7.97 12.59 15.15
CA ARG A 67 8.76 11.43 15.60
C ARG A 67 9.65 10.88 14.48
N GLY A 68 9.12 10.75 13.26
CA GLY A 68 9.89 10.33 12.09
C GLY A 68 11.04 11.29 11.78
N ILE A 69 10.80 12.60 11.83
CA ILE A 69 11.83 13.62 11.62
C ILE A 69 12.93 13.53 12.68
N GLN A 70 12.58 13.32 13.96
CA GLN A 70 13.57 13.15 15.04
C GLN A 70 14.46 11.92 14.80
N ILE A 71 13.86 10.77 14.47
CA ILE A 71 14.59 9.54 14.15
C ILE A 71 15.58 9.75 12.99
N LEU A 72 15.16 10.51 11.98
CA LEU A 72 15.96 10.79 10.80
C LEU A 72 17.09 11.78 11.09
N ARG A 73 16.82 12.83 11.86
CA ARG A 73 17.82 13.83 12.25
C ARG A 73 18.99 13.20 13.00
N ASP A 74 18.72 12.22 13.85
CA ASP A 74 19.75 11.55 14.66
C ASP A 74 20.55 10.49 13.87
N ARG A 75 20.23 10.25 12.59
CA ARG A 75 20.83 9.16 11.77
C ARG A 75 21.35 9.58 10.41
N VAL A 76 20.98 10.76 9.93
CA VAL A 76 21.35 11.26 8.60
C VAL A 76 22.40 12.35 8.82
N ASP A 77 23.67 11.95 8.83
CA ASP A 77 24.81 12.85 9.04
C ASP A 77 25.40 13.41 7.73
N GLN A 78 24.98 12.90 6.56
CA GLN A 78 25.53 13.25 5.26
C GLN A 78 24.44 13.75 4.29
N GLU A 79 24.80 14.76 3.48
CA GLU A 79 23.92 15.37 2.47
C GLU A 79 23.41 14.34 1.44
N GLU A 80 24.28 13.45 0.98
CA GLU A 80 23.93 12.37 0.04
C GLU A 80 22.86 11.41 0.59
N GLU A 81 22.82 11.22 1.91
CA GLU A 81 21.84 10.37 2.58
C GLU A 81 20.48 11.04 2.71
N SER A 82 20.45 12.38 2.77
CA SER A 82 19.23 13.17 2.74
C SER A 82 18.55 13.07 1.37
N ASP A 83 19.32 13.08 0.28
CA ASP A 83 18.81 12.93 -1.08
C ASP A 83 18.25 11.53 -1.36
N GLU A 84 18.89 10.47 -0.86
CA GLU A 84 18.36 9.10 -0.94
C GLU A 84 17.02 8.98 -0.20
N LEU A 85 16.93 9.58 0.99
CA LEU A 85 15.72 9.59 1.80
C LEU A 85 14.58 10.40 1.16
N LEU A 86 14.88 11.57 0.60
CA LEU A 86 13.89 12.37 -0.13
C LEU A 86 13.35 11.59 -1.35
N ARG A 87 14.23 10.90 -2.09
CA ARG A 87 13.81 10.02 -3.19
C ARG A 87 12.93 8.86 -2.71
N PHE A 88 13.23 8.26 -1.56
CA PHE A 88 12.38 7.25 -0.93
C PHE A 88 10.96 7.79 -0.68
N PHE A 89 10.84 8.93 0.02
CA PHE A 89 9.55 9.51 0.34
C PHE A 89 8.77 9.98 -0.88
N ASN A 90 9.44 10.56 -1.87
CA ASN A 90 8.79 10.98 -3.12
C ASN A 90 8.19 9.80 -3.87
N ARG A 91 8.91 8.67 -3.97
CA ARG A 91 8.37 7.44 -4.57
C ARG A 91 7.23 6.84 -3.75
N ALA A 92 7.39 6.76 -2.43
CA ALA A 92 6.35 6.26 -1.54
C ALA A 92 5.06 7.06 -1.69
N THR A 93 5.19 8.38 -1.72
CA THR A 93 4.08 9.33 -1.83
C THR A 93 3.38 9.21 -3.18
N ALA A 94 4.15 9.15 -4.28
CA ALA A 94 3.60 9.01 -5.62
C ALA A 94 2.76 7.73 -5.75
N TRP A 95 3.33 6.57 -5.39
CA TRP A 95 2.61 5.30 -5.48
C TRP A 95 1.44 5.20 -4.51
N PHE A 96 1.57 5.78 -3.32
CA PHE A 96 0.47 5.85 -2.36
C PHE A 96 -0.74 6.59 -2.92
N TYR A 97 -0.54 7.78 -3.51
CA TYR A 97 -1.65 8.56 -4.07
C TYR A 97 -2.28 7.89 -5.28
N ILE A 98 -1.49 7.23 -6.13
CA ILE A 98 -2.03 6.46 -7.27
C ILE A 98 -2.87 5.28 -6.76
N ALA A 99 -2.38 4.53 -5.78
CA ALA A 99 -3.13 3.42 -5.19
C ALA A 99 -4.41 3.91 -4.50
N LEU A 100 -4.36 5.06 -3.81
CA LEU A 100 -5.53 5.69 -3.19
C LEU A 100 -6.58 6.09 -4.24
N ALA A 101 -6.15 6.70 -5.35
CA ALA A 101 -7.04 6.99 -6.48
C ALA A 101 -7.66 5.70 -7.06
N GLY A 102 -6.87 4.62 -7.14
CA GLY A 102 -7.35 3.29 -7.50
C GLY A 102 -8.45 2.76 -6.57
N ILE A 103 -8.32 2.95 -5.26
CA ILE A 103 -9.37 2.57 -4.28
C ILE A 103 -10.64 3.38 -4.53
N LEU A 104 -10.53 4.71 -4.65
CA LEU A 104 -11.68 5.58 -4.88
C LEU A 104 -12.42 5.20 -6.16
N ASN A 105 -11.69 4.93 -7.25
CA ASN A 105 -12.27 4.44 -8.49
C ASN A 105 -12.85 3.03 -8.33
N GLY A 106 -12.20 2.16 -7.56
CA GLY A 106 -12.66 0.82 -7.18
C GLY A 106 -14.05 0.85 -6.54
N ILE A 107 -14.27 1.74 -5.57
CA ILE A 107 -15.56 1.94 -4.90
C ILE A 107 -16.65 2.31 -5.91
N VAL A 108 -16.35 3.23 -6.84
CA VAL A 108 -17.29 3.65 -7.88
C VAL A 108 -17.68 2.47 -8.79
N VAL A 109 -16.70 1.69 -9.25
CA VAL A 109 -16.99 0.56 -10.16
C VAL A 109 -17.65 -0.62 -9.45
N THR A 110 -17.40 -0.83 -8.15
CA THR A 110 -18.17 -1.79 -7.33
C THR A 110 -19.63 -1.36 -7.23
N GLY A 111 -19.89 -0.08 -6.94
CA GLY A 111 -21.25 0.46 -6.89
C GLY A 111 -22.00 0.28 -8.21
N THR A 112 -21.39 0.71 -9.33
CA THR A 112 -21.96 0.52 -10.68
C THR A 112 -22.22 -0.95 -11.01
N MET A 113 -21.34 -1.85 -10.57
CA MET A 113 -21.55 -3.28 -10.70
C MET A 113 -22.78 -3.71 -9.89
N LEU A 114 -22.83 -3.42 -8.60
CA LEU A 114 -23.96 -3.81 -7.77
C LEU A 114 -25.30 -3.26 -8.28
N ASP A 115 -25.35 -2.01 -8.71
CA ASP A 115 -26.58 -1.40 -9.24
C ASP A 115 -27.09 -2.13 -10.49
N GLN A 116 -26.19 -2.68 -11.32
CA GLN A 116 -26.54 -3.36 -12.57
C GLN A 116 -27.10 -4.79 -12.36
N TRP A 117 -26.57 -5.55 -11.41
CA TRP A 117 -27.00 -6.94 -11.14
C TRP A 117 -27.93 -7.07 -9.95
N TRP A 118 -27.83 -6.17 -8.98
CA TRP A 118 -28.56 -6.19 -7.72
C TRP A 118 -29.03 -4.77 -7.31
N PRO A 119 -30.01 -4.18 -8.02
CA PRO A 119 -30.44 -2.80 -7.79
C PRO A 119 -30.97 -2.49 -6.38
N ALA A 120 -31.37 -3.52 -5.63
CA ALA A 120 -31.82 -3.43 -4.24
C ALA A 120 -30.73 -3.82 -3.22
N ALA A 121 -29.46 -3.87 -3.64
CA ALA A 121 -28.35 -4.14 -2.74
C ALA A 121 -28.25 -3.04 -1.66
N SER A 122 -27.94 -3.47 -0.44
CA SER A 122 -27.65 -2.54 0.65
C SER A 122 -26.30 -1.87 0.46
N VAL A 123 -26.18 -0.59 0.85
CA VAL A 123 -24.89 0.13 0.90
C VAL A 123 -23.82 -0.63 1.69
N TRP A 124 -24.23 -1.37 2.72
CA TRP A 124 -23.34 -2.19 3.54
C TRP A 124 -22.70 -3.35 2.77
N LEU A 125 -23.40 -3.88 1.76
CA LEU A 125 -22.84 -4.91 0.88
C LEU A 125 -21.71 -4.33 0.02
N SER A 126 -21.91 -3.13 -0.55
CA SER A 126 -20.85 -2.44 -1.31
C SER A 126 -19.63 -2.18 -0.43
N ILE A 127 -19.83 -1.58 0.76
CA ILE A 127 -18.74 -1.33 1.71
C ILE A 127 -18.02 -2.62 2.07
N GLY A 128 -18.77 -3.70 2.32
CA GLY A 128 -18.21 -5.02 2.61
C GLY A 128 -17.34 -5.55 1.48
N LEU A 129 -17.80 -5.46 0.22
CA LEU A 129 -17.04 -5.88 -0.95
C LEU A 129 -15.79 -5.02 -1.16
N ASP A 130 -15.89 -3.70 -1.02
CA ASP A 130 -14.76 -2.78 -1.15
C ASP A 130 -13.68 -3.09 -0.11
N LEU A 131 -14.06 -3.34 1.15
CA LEU A 131 -13.14 -3.76 2.21
C LEU A 131 -12.46 -5.10 1.89
N VAL A 132 -13.20 -6.06 1.34
CA VAL A 132 -12.64 -7.34 0.89
C VAL A 132 -11.62 -7.11 -0.23
N MET A 133 -11.94 -6.28 -1.22
CA MET A 133 -11.03 -5.98 -2.33
C MET A 133 -9.76 -5.25 -1.87
N ILE A 134 -9.87 -4.31 -0.93
CA ILE A 134 -8.73 -3.66 -0.28
C ILE A 134 -7.87 -4.71 0.45
N ALA A 135 -8.49 -5.58 1.24
CA ALA A 135 -7.79 -6.63 1.97
C ALA A 135 -7.07 -7.60 1.01
N LEU A 136 -7.71 -7.98 -0.10
CA LEU A 136 -7.11 -8.81 -1.15
C LEU A 136 -5.90 -8.14 -1.79
N GLY A 137 -5.92 -6.82 -2.01
CA GLY A 137 -4.75 -6.07 -2.49
C GLY A 137 -3.58 -6.14 -1.52
N VAL A 138 -3.82 -5.91 -0.23
CA VAL A 138 -2.79 -6.01 0.81
C VAL A 138 -2.23 -7.45 0.90
N VAL A 139 -3.09 -8.46 0.87
CA VAL A 139 -2.69 -9.88 0.87
C VAL A 139 -1.89 -10.23 -0.39
N HIS A 140 -2.31 -9.74 -1.56
CA HIS A 140 -1.60 -9.93 -2.83
C HIS A 140 -0.16 -9.41 -2.74
N VAL A 141 0.03 -8.19 -2.24
CA VAL A 141 1.35 -7.59 -2.07
C VAL A 141 2.19 -8.38 -1.07
N ARG A 142 1.63 -8.74 0.09
CA ARG A 142 2.34 -9.56 1.09
C ARG A 142 2.77 -10.92 0.52
N TYR A 143 1.91 -11.57 -0.25
CA TYR A 143 2.22 -12.84 -0.89
C TYR A 143 3.33 -12.69 -1.94
N ARG A 144 3.28 -11.63 -2.76
CA ARG A 144 4.29 -11.37 -3.81
C ARG A 144 5.65 -11.00 -3.24
N MET A 145 5.68 -10.20 -2.19
CA MET A 145 6.89 -9.72 -1.52
C MET A 145 7.42 -10.69 -0.45
N GLY A 146 6.69 -11.76 -0.14
CA GLY A 146 7.08 -12.75 0.85
C GLY A 146 8.33 -13.53 0.45
N ARG A 147 9.35 -13.56 1.33
CA ARG A 147 10.61 -14.30 1.14
C ARG A 147 10.42 -15.78 0.73
N ARG A 148 9.33 -16.41 1.19
CA ARG A 148 8.95 -17.79 0.87
C ARG A 148 8.73 -18.04 -0.62
N ARG A 149 8.22 -17.07 -1.37
CA ARG A 149 8.04 -17.20 -2.83
C ARG A 149 9.38 -17.14 -3.55
N GLY A 150 10.25 -16.22 -3.16
CA GLY A 150 11.62 -16.13 -3.68
C GLY A 150 12.37 -17.44 -3.48
N GLN A 151 12.33 -17.98 -2.26
CA GLN A 151 12.93 -19.27 -1.94
C GLN A 151 12.37 -20.42 -2.79
N LYS A 152 11.03 -20.55 -2.90
CA LYS A 152 10.41 -21.59 -3.75
C LYS A 152 10.78 -21.47 -5.24
N LEU A 153 10.89 -20.25 -5.75
CA LEU A 153 11.31 -20.00 -7.14
C LEU A 153 12.78 -20.37 -7.36
N MET A 154 13.65 -19.96 -6.43
CA MET A 154 15.07 -20.33 -6.46
C MET A 154 15.26 -21.83 -6.34
N THR A 155 14.57 -22.51 -5.41
CA THR A 155 14.62 -23.97 -5.32
C THR A 155 14.16 -24.64 -6.62
N ARG A 156 13.10 -24.17 -7.28
CA ARG A 156 12.67 -24.74 -8.58
C ARG A 156 13.61 -24.44 -9.75
N LEU A 157 14.35 -23.33 -9.71
CA LEU A 157 15.30 -22.96 -10.76
C LEU A 157 16.65 -23.67 -10.58
N PHE A 158 17.07 -23.92 -9.34
CA PHE A 158 18.37 -24.51 -9.00
C PHE A 158 18.32 -26.00 -8.64
N ASN A 159 17.19 -26.55 -8.18
CA ASN A 159 16.92 -27.99 -8.26
C ASN A 159 16.30 -28.26 -9.63
N ARG A 160 17.16 -28.35 -10.64
CA ARG A 160 16.87 -29.10 -11.86
C ARG A 160 17.25 -30.56 -11.58
N ASP A 161 16.30 -31.31 -11.04
CA ASP A 161 16.24 -32.77 -11.24
C ASP A 161 15.15 -33.04 -12.29
#